data_AF-A0A9N7PMJ7-F1
#
_entry.id   AF-A0A9N7PMJ7-F1
#
_cell.length_a   1.000
_cell.length_b   1.000
_cell.length_c   1.000
_cell.angle_alpha   90.00
_cell.angle_beta   90.00
_cell.angle_gamma   90.00
#
_symmetry.space_group_name_H-M   'P 1'
#
loop_
_entity.id
_entity.type
_entity.pdbx_description
1 polymer ?
#
loop_
_entity_poly.entity_id
_entity_poly.type
_entity_poly.pdbx_seq_one_letter_code
_entity_poly.pdbx_strand_id
1 'polypeptide(L)'
;MFKENLLESSEKIEIEILKTLYINNGNFSKYNFCNELHISFPTLKLYIKNINMMFSNHCNGQASIHIIKETILLKYKTDISLDNFISIYRKFIKI
;
A
#
# COMPACT_ATOMS: atom_id res chain seq x y z
N MET A 1 -20.02 -0.26 -6.12
CA MET A 1 -19.74 -0.31 -4.67
C MET A 1 -18.75 -1.45 -4.44
N PHE A 2 -17.57 -1.17 -3.89
CA PHE A 2 -16.52 -2.16 -3.63
C PHE A 2 -16.97 -3.09 -2.48
N LYS A 3 -16.82 -4.41 -2.65
CA LYS A 3 -17.08 -5.39 -1.59
C LYS A 3 -15.74 -5.83 -1.01
N GLU A 4 -15.18 -5.04 -0.09
CA GLU A 4 -13.98 -5.37 0.70
C GLU A 4 -14.06 -6.77 1.34
N ASN A 5 -15.28 -7.25 1.57
CA ASN A 5 -15.58 -8.57 2.13
C ASN A 5 -15.06 -9.75 1.28
N LEU A 6 -14.71 -9.55 0.01
CA LEU A 6 -14.18 -10.58 -0.88
C LEU A 6 -12.65 -10.70 -0.85
N LEU A 7 -11.96 -9.79 -0.15
CA LEU A 7 -10.51 -9.78 -0.05
C LEU A 7 -10.02 -10.75 1.03
N GLU A 8 -8.88 -11.39 0.75
CA GLU A 8 -8.10 -12.11 1.75
C GLU A 8 -7.56 -11.14 2.82
N SER A 9 -7.29 -11.65 4.02
CA SER A 9 -6.82 -10.82 5.14
C SER A 9 -5.54 -10.03 4.83
N SER A 10 -4.62 -10.61 4.06
CA SER A 10 -3.40 -9.93 3.61
C SER A 10 -3.68 -8.78 2.65
N GLU A 11 -4.64 -8.95 1.74
CA GLU A 11 -4.99 -7.94 0.74
C GLU A 11 -5.67 -6.73 1.38
N LYS A 12 -6.50 -6.97 2.39
CA LYS A 12 -7.08 -5.90 3.21
C LYS A 12 -5.98 -5.07 3.86
N ILE A 13 -4.98 -5.72 4.46
CA ILE A 13 -3.86 -5.01 5.10
C ILE A 13 -3.05 -4.20 4.07
N GLU A 14 -2.77 -4.76 2.90
CA GLU A 14 -2.05 -4.04 1.84
C GLU A 14 -2.82 -2.80 1.35
N ILE A 15 -4.14 -2.91 1.22
CA ILE A 15 -5.01 -1.77 0.87
C ILE A 15 -5.05 -0.74 2.00
N GLU A 16 -5.15 -1.15 3.26
CA GLU A 16 -5.12 -0.22 4.39
C GLU A 16 -3.78 0.53 4.47
N ILE A 17 -2.65 -0.15 4.20
CA ILE A 17 -1.34 0.52 4.10
C ILE A 17 -1.36 1.62 3.02
N LEU A 18 -1.91 1.32 1.84
CA LEU A 18 -2.02 2.29 0.75
C LEU A 18 -2.93 3.47 1.10
N LYS A 19 -4.11 3.22 1.67
CA LYS A 19 -5.04 4.26 2.13
C LYS A 19 -4.38 5.17 3.16
N THR A 20 -3.76 4.59 4.19
CA THR A 20 -3.10 5.36 5.25
C THR A 20 -1.97 6.21 4.69
N LEU A 21 -1.12 5.67 3.82
CA LEU A 21 -0.07 6.46 3.17
C LEU A 21 -0.66 7.59 2.34
N TYR A 22 -1.69 7.33 1.54
CA TYR A 22 -2.30 8.35 0.68
C TYR A 22 -2.90 9.51 1.48
N ILE A 23 -3.68 9.20 2.53
CA ILE A 23 -4.33 10.20 3.40
C ILE A 23 -3.29 11.02 4.19
N ASN A 24 -2.16 10.42 4.55
CA ASN A 24 -1.07 11.10 5.25
C ASN A 24 -0.04 11.75 4.28
N ASN A 25 -0.48 12.21 3.11
CA ASN A 25 0.38 12.88 2.11
C ASN A 25 1.62 12.05 1.71
N GLY A 26 1.47 10.74 1.69
CA GLY A 26 2.52 9.78 1.36
C GLY A 26 3.56 9.58 2.44
N ASN A 27 3.38 10.06 3.68
CA ASN A 27 4.39 9.95 4.74
C ASN A 27 3.77 9.42 6.04
N PHE A 28 4.29 8.30 6.56
CA PHE A 28 3.80 7.75 7.82
C PHE A 28 4.89 7.04 8.63
N SER A 29 4.74 7.00 9.96
CA SER A 29 5.68 6.30 10.85
C SER A 29 5.56 4.79 10.69
N LYS A 30 6.71 4.10 10.57
CA LYS A 30 6.74 2.62 10.55
C LYS A 30 6.27 2.02 11.87
N TYR A 31 6.51 2.70 12.99
CA TYR A 31 6.08 2.24 14.31
C TYR A 31 4.57 2.36 14.45
N ASN A 32 3.99 3.46 13.95
CA ASN A 32 2.54 3.64 13.95
C ASN A 32 1.88 2.57 13.07
N PHE A 33 2.44 2.29 11.89
CA PHE A 33 1.94 1.19 11.04
C PHE A 33 1.92 -0.16 11.77
N CYS A 34 3.03 -0.55 12.39
CA CYS A 34 3.11 -1.81 13.13
C CYS A 34 2.08 -1.85 14.28
N ASN A 35 1.91 -0.74 14.99
CA ASN A 35 0.99 -0.65 16.12
C ASN A 35 -0.48 -0.69 15.68
N GLU A 36 -0.86 0.11 14.68
CA GLU A 36 -2.25 0.22 14.19
C GLU A 36 -2.71 -1.04 13.48
N LEU A 37 -1.82 -1.68 12.70
CA LEU A 37 -2.13 -2.92 11.99
C LEU A 37 -1.93 -4.17 12.88
N HIS A 38 -1.39 -3.99 14.09
CA HIS A 38 -1.02 -5.10 14.99
C HIS A 38 -0.10 -6.13 14.33
N ILE A 39 0.90 -5.66 13.56
CA ILE A 39 1.84 -6.52 12.83
C ILE A 39 3.29 -6.25 13.23
N SER A 40 4.13 -7.25 13.01
CA SER A 40 5.58 -7.10 13.15
C SER A 40 6.17 -6.28 12.00
N PHE A 41 7.31 -5.63 12.24
CA PHE A 41 8.02 -4.90 11.19
C PHE A 41 8.47 -5.78 9.99
N PRO A 42 8.95 -7.03 10.20
CA PRO A 42 9.17 -7.97 9.10
C PRO A 42 7.91 -8.20 8.24
N THR A 43 6.74 -8.33 8.87
CA THR A 43 5.46 -8.48 8.16
C THR A 43 5.11 -7.22 7.37
N LEU A 44 5.28 -6.03 7.96
CA LEU A 44 5.09 -4.75 7.26
C LEU A 44 6.00 -4.63 6.03
N LYS A 45 7.28 -5.05 6.15
CA LYS A 45 8.21 -5.09 5.01
C LYS A 45 7.72 -6.01 3.89
N LEU A 46 7.13 -7.16 4.23
CA LEU A 46 6.58 -8.08 3.25
C LEU A 46 5.42 -7.44 2.47
N TYR A 47 4.47 -6.83 3.17
CA TYR A 47 3.36 -6.12 2.53
C TYR A 47 3.83 -4.97 1.63
N ILE A 48 4.78 -4.16 2.09
CA ILE A 48 5.38 -3.09 1.27
C ILE A 48 6.05 -3.65 0.01
N LYS A 49 6.72 -4.80 0.11
CA LYS A 49 7.32 -5.48 -1.04
C LYS A 49 6.25 -5.92 -2.04
N ASN A 50 5.15 -6.50 -1.57
CA ASN A 50 4.05 -6.93 -2.42
C ASN A 50 3.39 -5.75 -3.15
N ILE A 51 3.10 -4.66 -2.43
CA ILE A 51 2.57 -3.43 -3.01
C ILE A 51 3.52 -2.87 -4.09
N ASN A 52 4.82 -2.84 -3.83
CA ASN A 52 5.80 -2.38 -4.81
C ASN A 52 5.88 -3.30 -6.05
N MET A 53 5.66 -4.60 -5.88
CA MET A 53 5.57 -5.54 -7.00
C MET A 53 4.32 -5.26 -7.85
N MET A 54 3.19 -4.98 -7.21
CA MET A 54 1.97 -4.53 -7.88
C MET A 54 2.22 -3.22 -8.68
N PHE A 55 2.87 -2.22 -8.08
CA PHE A 55 3.21 -0.98 -8.78
C PHE A 55 4.14 -1.19 -9.97
N SER A 56 5.10 -2.09 -9.85
CA SER A 56 6.02 -2.42 -10.94
C SER A 56 5.26 -3.02 -12.13
N ASN A 57 4.28 -3.89 -11.86
CA ASN A 57 3.52 -4.58 -12.89
C ASN A 57 2.47 -3.71 -13.61
N HIS A 58 1.97 -2.66 -12.95
CA HIS A 58 0.80 -1.93 -13.46
C HIS A 58 0.96 -0.41 -13.53
N CYS A 59 1.93 0.16 -12.81
CA CYS A 59 2.21 1.60 -12.83
C CYS A 59 3.50 1.93 -13.61
N ASN A 60 4.18 0.94 -14.22
CA ASN A 60 5.50 1.12 -14.86
C ASN A 60 6.51 1.85 -13.95
N GLY A 61 6.48 1.57 -12.64
CA GLY A 61 7.37 2.21 -11.67
C GLY A 61 7.06 3.68 -11.35
N GLN A 62 5.90 4.21 -11.77
CA GLN A 62 5.50 5.59 -11.46
C GLN A 62 5.04 5.79 -10.00
N ALA A 63 4.92 4.71 -9.23
CA ALA A 63 4.64 4.73 -7.80
C ALA A 63 5.56 3.73 -7.07
N SER A 64 5.98 4.09 -5.87
CA SER A 64 6.82 3.25 -5.01
C SER A 64 6.68 3.62 -3.54
N ILE A 65 6.78 2.62 -2.68
CA ILE A 65 6.87 2.79 -1.22
C ILE A 65 8.30 2.51 -0.77
N HIS A 66 8.86 3.45 -0.02
CA HIS A 66 10.21 3.35 0.55
C HIS A 66 10.17 3.40 2.06
N ILE A 67 11.01 2.60 2.72
CA ILE A 67 11.23 2.71 4.16
C ILE A 67 12.54 3.46 4.38
N ILE A 68 12.47 4.64 4.98
CA ILE A 68 13.62 5.52 5.25
C ILE A 68 13.67 5.75 6.76
N LYS A 69 14.65 5.12 7.43
CA LYS A 69 14.79 5.13 8.89
C LYS A 69 13.50 4.69 9.60
N GLU A 70 12.73 5.64 10.13
CA GLU A 70 11.51 5.44 10.91
C GLU A 70 10.24 5.77 10.12
N THR A 71 10.41 6.21 8.88
CA THR A 71 9.34 6.70 8.02
C THR A 71 9.12 5.75 6.85
N ILE A 72 7.86 5.58 6.46
CA ILE A 72 7.42 4.95 5.23
C ILE A 72 6.90 6.05 4.32
N LEU A 73 7.43 6.09 3.09
CA LEU A 73 7.16 7.14 2.12
C LEU A 73 6.59 6.53 0.83
N LEU A 74 5.36 6.91 0.48
CA LEU A 74 4.75 6.66 -0.82
C LEU A 74 5.13 7.80 -1.77
N LYS A 75 5.92 7.50 -2.81
CA LYS A 75 6.23 8.39 -3.92
C LYS A 75 5.37 8.00 -5.12
N TYR A 76 4.77 8.98 -5.78
CA TYR A 76 3.99 8.77 -6.99
C TYR A 76 3.94 10.05 -7.83
N LYS A 77 3.70 9.91 -9.13
CA LYS A 77 3.40 11.07 -9.99
C LYS A 77 2.01 11.64 -9.66
N THR A 78 1.87 12.97 -9.77
CA THR A 78 0.75 13.79 -9.27
C THR A 78 -0.65 13.39 -9.74
N ASP A 79 -0.77 12.55 -10.77
CA ASP A 79 -2.04 12.24 -11.43
C ASP A 79 -2.65 10.89 -10.97
N ILE A 80 -2.08 10.26 -9.94
CA ILE A 80 -2.58 8.98 -9.42
C ILE A 80 -3.46 9.22 -8.19
N SER A 81 -4.76 8.98 -8.33
CA SER A 81 -5.73 9.00 -7.23
C SER A 81 -5.67 7.72 -6.39
N LEU A 82 -6.22 7.76 -5.18
CA LEU A 82 -6.41 6.55 -4.36
C LEU A 82 -7.27 5.50 -5.08
N ASP A 83 -8.33 5.92 -5.78
CA ASP A 83 -9.16 5.02 -6.58
C ASP A 83 -8.36 4.33 -7.69
N ASN A 84 -7.40 5.03 -8.31
CA ASN A 84 -6.51 4.41 -9.28
C ASN A 84 -5.65 3.34 -8.60
N PHE A 85 -5.10 3.60 -7.42
CA PHE A 85 -4.33 2.59 -6.68
C PHE A 85 -5.16 1.35 -6.33
N ILE A 86 -6.37 1.54 -5.80
CA ILE A 86 -7.26 0.43 -5.46
C ILE A 86 -7.67 -0.35 -6.72
N SER A 87 -7.99 0.34 -7.82
CA SER A 87 -8.32 -0.28 -9.11
C SER A 87 -7.17 -1.13 -9.65
N ILE A 88 -5.93 -0.64 -9.51
CA ILE A 88 -4.74 -1.36 -9.93
C ILE A 88 -4.50 -2.59 -9.05
N TYR A 89 -4.63 -2.44 -7.73
CA TYR A 89 -4.47 -3.56 -6.79
C TYR A 89 -5.47 -4.69 -7.09
N ARG A 90 -6.72 -4.35 -7.43
CA ARG A 90 -7.75 -5.31 -7.89
C ARG A 90 -7.34 -6.09 -9.13
N LYS A 91 -6.81 -5.41 -10.15
CA LYS A 91 -6.29 -6.06 -11.37
C LYS A 91 -5.15 -7.02 -11.06
N PHE A 92 -4.31 -6.68 -10.08
CA PHE A 92 -3.19 -7.50 -9.66
C PHE A 92 -3.64 -8.80 -8.98
N ILE A 93 -4.60 -8.74 -8.07
CA ILE A 93 -5.16 -9.93 -7.37
C ILE A 93 -6.22 -10.70 -8.18
N LYS A 94 -6.57 -10.21 -9.38
CA LYS A 94 -7.55 -10.81 -10.31
C LYS A 94 -8.99 -10.90 -9.75
N ILE A 95 -9.43 -9.87 -9.01
CA ILE A 95 -10.81 -9.73 -8.45
C ILE A 95 -11.47 -8.41 -8.90
#